data_AF-Q9CTU5-F1
#
_entry.id   AF-Q9CTU5-F1
#
_cell.length_a   1.000
_cell.length_b   1.000
_cell.length_c   1.000
_cell.angle_alpha   90.00
_cell.angle_beta   90.00
_cell.angle_gamma   90.00
#
_symmetry.space_group_name_H-M   'P 1'
#
loop_
_entity.id
_entity.type
_entity.pdbx_description
1 polymer ?
#
loop_
_entity_poly.entity_id
_entity_poly.type
_entity_poly.pdbx_seq_one_letter_code
_entity_poly.pdbx_strand_id
1 'polypeptide(L)' 'EDRQNDILQHGALDVGEKLIFSKQIRQCDTYLRLGEFKNGYFEMSDVNQKIPFDIHCMRICVTKTQKEWLIIRSISIWTS' A
#
# COMPACT_ATOMS: atom_id res chain seq x y z
N GLU A 1 -14.16 -16.49 -17.50
CA GLU A 1 -14.32 -17.04 -16.14
C GLU A 1 -13.54 -16.17 -15.20
N ASP A 2 -14.29 -15.28 -14.54
CA ASP A 2 -13.79 -14.02 -14.04
C ASP A 2 -13.16 -14.18 -12.65
N ARG A 3 -11.86 -13.89 -12.58
CA ARG A 3 -11.08 -13.68 -11.35
C ARG A 3 -11.51 -12.42 -10.58
N GLN A 4 -12.79 -12.06 -10.63
CA GLN A 4 -13.34 -10.88 -9.95
C GLN A 4 -13.18 -10.95 -8.42
N ASN A 5 -12.98 -12.15 -7.87
CA ASN A 5 -12.78 -12.36 -6.43
C ASN A 5 -11.31 -12.30 -5.98
N ASP A 6 -10.34 -12.21 -6.91
CA ASP A 6 -8.91 -12.14 -6.60
C ASP A 6 -8.51 -10.70 -6.18
N ILE A 7 -9.23 -10.14 -5.20
CA ILE A 7 -8.97 -8.81 -4.63
C ILE A 7 -8.29 -8.91 -3.26
N LEU A 8 -7.59 -7.84 -2.87
CA LEU A 8 -7.01 -7.73 -1.54
C LEU A 8 -8.11 -7.42 -0.52
N GLN A 9 -8.51 -8.43 0.26
CA GLN A 9 -9.58 -8.33 1.27
C GLN A 9 -9.08 -7.71 2.57
N HIS A 10 -7.84 -8.04 2.96
CA HIS A 10 -7.21 -7.60 4.20
C HIS A 10 -5.86 -6.97 3.89
N GLY A 11 -5.91 -5.73 3.40
CA GLY A 11 -4.74 -4.93 3.05
C GLY A 11 -4.63 -3.67 3.88
N ALA A 12 -3.41 -3.17 4.06
CA ALA A 12 -3.17 -1.82 4.54
C ALA A 12 -2.12 -1.12 3.67
N LEU A 13 -2.24 0.20 3.53
CA LEU A 13 -1.23 1.05 2.90
C LEU A 13 -0.37 1.73 3.97
N ASP A 14 0.92 1.50 3.90
CA ASP A 14 1.94 2.16 4.69
C ASP A 14 2.80 3.08 3.81
N VAL A 15 3.23 4.22 4.36
CA VAL A 15 4.11 5.19 3.70
C VAL A 15 5.31 5.55 4.56
N GLY A 16 6.43 5.93 3.93
CA GLY A 16 7.65 6.29 4.64
C GLY A 16 8.42 7.42 3.95
N GLU A 17 9.27 8.09 4.73
CA GLU A 17 10.06 9.25 4.32
C GLU A 17 11.48 8.88 3.91
N LYS A 18 12.21 8.16 4.76
CA LYS A 18 13.66 8.01 4.57
C LYS A 18 14.00 6.70 3.86
N LEU A 19 14.29 6.81 2.57
CA LEU A 19 14.75 5.68 1.75
C LEU A 19 16.12 5.17 2.23
N ILE A 20 16.22 3.86 2.48
CA ILE A 20 17.46 3.17 2.78
C ILE A 20 17.83 2.22 1.64
N PHE A 21 19.11 2.24 1.28
CA PHE A 21 19.66 1.36 0.25
C PHE A 21 20.18 0.09 0.91
N SER A 22 19.35 -0.94 0.94
CA SER A 22 19.81 -2.32 1.18
C SER A 22 20.27 -2.90 -0.16
N LYS A 23 21.30 -3.77 -0.15
CA LYS A 23 21.94 -4.33 -1.35
C LYS A 23 20.98 -5.01 -2.34
N GLN A 24 19.72 -5.27 -1.97
CA GLN A 24 18.73 -5.94 -2.82
C GLN A 24 17.32 -5.32 -2.79
N ILE A 25 16.99 -4.45 -1.83
CA ILE A 25 15.63 -3.90 -1.68
C ILE A 25 15.71 -2.41 -1.32
N ARG A 26 14.98 -1.58 -2.07
CA ARG A 26 14.70 -0.19 -1.70
C ARG A 26 13.50 -0.18 -0.77
N GLN A 27 13.69 0.27 0.46
CA GLN A 27 12.64 0.40 1.47
C GLN A 27 12.89 1.67 2.28
N CYS A 28 11.89 2.10 3.06
CA CYS A 28 12.09 3.15 4.03
C CYS A 28 12.51 2.56 5.38
N ASP A 29 13.21 3.34 6.19
CA ASP A 29 13.61 2.94 7.54
C ASP A 29 12.40 2.71 8.48
N THR A 30 11.38 3.53 8.29
CA THR A 30 10.17 3.60 9.09
C THR A 30 8.96 3.78 8.19
N TYR A 31 7.81 3.37 8.70
CA TYR A 31 6.56 3.37 7.98
C TYR A 31 5.41 3.82 8.89
N LEU A 32 4.56 4.69 8.37
CA LEU A 32 3.32 5.15 8.98
C LEU A 32 2.13 4.60 8.18
N ARG A 33 1.13 4.07 8.89
CA ARG A 33 -0.07 3.49 8.26
C ARG A 33 -1.09 4.55 7.85
N LEU A 34 -1.42 4.61 6.57
CA LEU A 34 -2.47 5.49 6.06
C LEU A 34 -3.88 4.91 6.26
N GLY A 35 -4.01 3.59 6.16
CA GLY A 35 -5.26 2.89 6.46
C GLY A 35 -5.41 1.58 5.71
N GLU A 36 -6.64 1.06 5.71
CA GLU A 36 -6.96 -0.28 5.22
C GLU A 36 -7.63 -0.24 3.84
N PHE A 37 -7.33 -1.25 3.03
CA PHE A 37 -8.00 -1.49 1.76
C PHE A 37 -9.44 -1.92 1.99
N LYS A 38 -10.35 -1.40 1.17
CA LYS A 38 -11.76 -1.80 1.11
C LYS A 38 -12.07 -2.24 -0.31
N ASN A 39 -12.51 -3.49 -0.47
CA ASN A 39 -12.82 -4.08 -1.77
C ASN A 39 -11.67 -3.95 -2.79
N GLY A 40 -10.42 -4.07 -2.35
CA GLY A 40 -9.23 -3.95 -3.21
C GLY A 40 -8.75 -2.52 -3.48
N TYR A 41 -9.43 -1.49 -2.95
CA TYR A 41 -9.03 -0.09 -3.14
C TYR A 41 -8.64 0.57 -1.80
N PHE A 42 -7.69 1.49 -1.87
CA PHE A 42 -7.41 2.43 -0.81
C PHE A 42 -7.52 3.84 -1.38
N GLU A 43 -8.39 4.66 -0.81
CA GLU A 43 -8.59 6.05 -1.22
C GLU A 43 -8.56 6.95 0.02
N MET A 44 -7.84 8.06 -0.08
CA MET A 44 -7.67 9.01 1.01
C MET A 44 -7.44 10.41 0.44
N SER A 45 -8.29 11.34 0.83
CA SER A 45 -8.10 12.77 0.56
C SER A 45 -7.14 13.40 1.58
N ASP A 46 -6.50 14.49 1.16
CA ASP A 46 -5.67 15.35 2.01
C ASP A 46 -4.52 14.62 2.72
N VAL A 47 -3.86 13.70 2.02
CA VAL A 47 -2.73 12.91 2.56
C VAL A 47 -1.65 13.82 3.16
N ASN A 48 -1.32 14.93 2.48
CA ASN A 48 -0.31 15.90 2.92
C ASN A 48 -0.68 16.61 4.24
N GLN A 49 -1.97 16.66 4.62
CA GLN A 49 -2.39 17.21 5.91
C GLN A 49 -2.32 16.17 7.03
N LYS A 50 -2.29 14.88 6.68
CA LYS A 50 -2.33 13.76 7.64
C LYS A 50 -0.95 13.15 7.89
N ILE A 51 0.04 13.52 7.09
CA ILE A 51 1.41 13.01 7.17
C ILE A 51 2.37 14.17 7.30
N PRO A 52 3.26 14.17 8.31
CA PRO A 52 4.15 15.29 8.59
C PRO A 52 5.43 15.28 7.72
N PHE A 53 5.46 14.51 6.63
CA PHE A 53 6.65 14.27 5.81
C PHE A 53 6.31 13.99 4.35
N ASP A 54 7.30 14.17 3.48
CA ASP A 54 7.22 13.80 2.07
C ASP A 54 7.32 12.28 1.89
N ILE A 55 6.38 11.71 1.13
CA ILE A 55 6.30 10.26 0.91
C ILE A 55 7.32 9.83 -0.15
N HIS A 56 8.28 9.00 0.25
CA HIS A 56 9.29 8.41 -0.63
C HIS A 56 9.10 6.91 -0.85
N CYS A 57 8.41 6.22 0.08
CA CYS A 57 8.07 4.82 -0.05
C CYS A 57 6.58 4.58 0.14
N MET A 58 6.04 3.64 -0.62
CA MET A 58 4.73 3.01 -0.39
C MET A 58 4.91 1.51 -0.19
N ARG A 59 4.15 0.93 0.73
CA ARG A 59 4.12 -0.51 0.98
C ARG A 59 2.69 -0.97 1.21
N ILE A 60 2.24 -1.94 0.42
CA ILE A 60 0.97 -2.64 0.63
C ILE A 60 1.25 -3.85 1.52
N CYS A 61 0.60 -3.90 2.68
CA CYS A 61 0.72 -4.99 3.65
C CYS A 61 -0.52 -5.87 3.61
N VAL A 62 -0.34 -7.17 3.36
CA VAL A 62 -1.41 -8.17 3.59
C VAL A 62 -1.47 -8.43 5.10
N THR A 63 -2.56 -8.05 5.74
CA THR A 63 -2.69 -8.04 7.21
C THR A 63 -3.31 -9.31 7.78
N LYS A 64 -3.98 -10.12 6.94
CA LYS A 64 -4.57 -11.41 7.32
C LYS A 64 -4.47 -12.39 6.16
N THR A 65 -4.42 -13.68 6.49
CA THR A 65 -4.57 -14.76 5.50
C THR A 65 -5.96 -14.67 4.85
N GLN A 66 -6.02 -14.88 3.54
CA GLN A 66 -7.26 -15.00 2.77
C GLN A 66 -7.28 -16.33 2.02
N LYS A 67 -8.46 -16.86 1.73
CA LYS A 67 -8.64 -18.16 1.08
C LYS A 67 -8.36 -18.06 -0.43
N GLU A 68 -8.69 -16.92 -1.00
CA GLU A 68 -8.55 -16.59 -2.41
C GLU A 68 -7.10 -16.16 -2.72
N TRP A 69 -6.66 -16.45 -3.94
CA TRP A 69 -5.35 -16.02 -4.42
C TRP A 69 -5.31 -14.49 -4.57
N LEU A 70 -4.17 -13.88 -4.23
CA LEU A 70 -3.91 -12.48 -4.51
C LEU A 70 -2.99 -12.36 -5.72
N ILE A 71 -3.52 -11.82 -6.82
CA ILE A 71 -2.73 -11.54 -8.03
C ILE A 71 -2.77 -10.04 -8.30
N ILE A 72 -1.66 -9.36 -8.03
CA ILE A 72 -1.52 -7.93 -8.35
C ILE A 72 -1.20 -7.81 -9.84
N ARG A 73 -2.18 -7.38 -10.64
CA ARG A 73 -2.01 -7.17 -12.10
C ARG A 73 -1.48 -5.77 -12.43
N SER A 74 -1.95 -4.76 -11.70
CA SER A 74 -1.56 -3.38 -11.88
C SER A 74 -1.66 -2.64 -10.55
N ILE A 75 -0.78 -1.66 -10.36
CA ILE A 75 -0.87 -0.66 -9.29
C ILE A 75 -0.95 0.69 -9.99
N SER A 76 -1.98 1.45 -9.67
CA SER A 76 -2.19 2.80 -10.19
C SER A 76 -2.12 3.77 -9.02
N ILE A 77 -1.32 4.82 -9.17
CA ILE A 77 -1.10 5.84 -8.15
C ILE A 77 -1.46 7.18 -8.79
N TRP A 78 -2.35 7.93 -8.13
CA TRP A 78 -2.75 9.26 -8.54
C TRP A 78 -2.31 10.24 -7.45
N THR A 79 -1.51 11.23 -7.85
CA THR A 79 -1.09 12.36 -7.01
C THR A 79 -1.57 13.64 -7.67
N SER A 80 -2.06 14.62 -6.89
CA SER A 80 -2.44 15.95 -7.38
C SER A 80 -1.24 16.84 -7.63
#